data_AF-A0A1E5P0V6-F1
#
_entry.id   AF-A0A1E5P0V6-F1
#
_cell.length_a   1.000
_cell.length_b   1.000
_cell.length_c   1.000
_cell.angle_alpha   90.00
_cell.angle_beta   90.00
_cell.angle_gamma   90.00
#
_symmetry.space_group_name_H-M   'P 1'
#
loop_
_entity.id
_entity.type
_entity.pdbx_description
1 polymer ?
#
loop_
_entity_poly.entity_id
_entity_poly.type
_entity_poly.pdbx_seq_one_letter_code
_entity_poly.pdbx_strand_id
1 'polypeptide(L)'
;MDFERPDWFDRATEWWCSTVGNDLARHAQPVGISSDGELGVLCSDQAWSTQMRLMAHRVVERLNGARPDDLPKVAGITVLKPAPVPEELIQLWSDLVGSDLADRVRPRSLSDWGRELATEAECAHARDLLAQRTPFVLARLRATLPGSSIVRLRTSHLRSVGVLIASSPEFSDRAAVEGASP
;
A
#
# COMPACT_ATOMS: atom_id res chain seq x y z
N MET A 1 -12.39 -12.72 3.46
CA MET A 1 -12.94 -12.29 4.76
C MET A 1 -13.80 -11.10 4.42
N ASP A 2 -15.10 -11.31 4.51
CA ASP A 2 -16.07 -10.29 4.13
C ASP A 2 -16.29 -9.39 5.35
N PHE A 3 -16.46 -8.10 5.08
CA PHE A 3 -16.72 -7.09 6.09
C PHE A 3 -18.12 -6.55 5.84
N GLU A 4 -19.00 -6.79 6.80
CA GLU A 4 -20.38 -6.34 6.71
C GLU A 4 -20.54 -4.99 7.38
N ARG A 5 -21.54 -4.23 6.94
CA ARG A 5 -21.95 -2.97 7.58
C ARG A 5 -23.35 -3.14 8.17
N PRO A 6 -23.46 -3.67 9.40
CA PRO A 6 -24.73 -3.71 10.11
C PRO A 6 -25.33 -2.31 10.29
N ASP A 7 -26.63 -2.22 10.54
CA ASP A 7 -27.34 -0.94 10.72
C ASP A 7 -26.73 -0.04 11.81
N TRP A 8 -26.07 -0.62 12.82
CA TRP A 8 -25.41 0.12 13.88
C TRP A 8 -24.02 0.68 13.48
N PHE A 9 -23.44 0.20 12.37
CA PHE A 9 -22.07 0.53 11.97
C PHE A 9 -21.86 2.00 11.63
N ASP A 10 -22.88 2.65 11.06
CA ASP A 10 -22.79 4.07 10.74
C ASP A 10 -22.64 4.92 12.01
N ARG A 11 -23.29 4.51 13.11
CA ARG A 11 -23.09 5.11 14.44
C ARG A 11 -21.68 4.84 14.99
N ALA A 12 -21.06 3.72 14.62
CA ALA A 12 -19.67 3.41 15.00
C ALA A 12 -18.64 4.33 14.30
N THR A 13 -18.98 4.87 13.13
CA THR A 13 -18.13 5.84 12.41
C THR A 13 -18.06 7.19 13.14
N GLU A 14 -19.13 7.61 13.81
CA GLU A 14 -19.15 8.83 14.63
C GLU A 14 -18.22 8.71 15.85
N TRP A 15 -18.28 7.55 16.51
CA TRP A 15 -17.45 7.22 17.66
C TRP A 15 -15.97 6.97 17.29
N TRP A 16 -15.68 6.50 16.07
CA TRP A 16 -14.31 6.38 15.57
C TRP A 16 -13.56 7.71 15.66
N CYS A 17 -14.10 8.78 15.08
CA CYS A 17 -13.46 10.09 15.02
C CYS A 17 -13.13 10.66 16.41
N SER A 18 -14.06 10.54 17.37
CA SER A 18 -13.85 11.02 18.73
C SER A 18 -12.82 10.18 19.50
N THR A 19 -12.69 8.89 19.19
CA THR A 19 -11.81 7.95 19.88
C THR A 19 -10.37 8.01 19.41
N VAL A 20 -10.17 7.99 18.09
CA VAL A 20 -8.83 7.86 17.52
C VAL A 20 -8.13 9.20 17.32
N GLY A 21 -8.89 10.28 17.36
CA GLY A 21 -8.43 11.63 17.10
C GLY A 21 -8.39 11.96 15.60
N ASN A 22 -8.45 13.25 15.30
CA ASN A 22 -8.63 13.77 13.94
C ASN A 22 -7.54 13.31 12.96
N ASP A 23 -6.30 13.19 13.41
CA ASP A 23 -5.18 12.82 12.56
C ASP A 23 -5.33 11.38 12.03
N LEU A 24 -5.56 10.41 12.93
CA LEU A 24 -5.78 9.03 12.52
C LEU A 24 -7.09 8.88 11.72
N ALA A 25 -8.14 9.59 12.11
CA ALA A 25 -9.44 9.54 11.43
C ALA A 25 -9.39 10.04 9.98
N ARG A 26 -8.49 10.98 9.65
CA ARG A 26 -8.27 11.44 8.26
C ARG A 26 -7.61 10.38 7.39
N HIS A 27 -6.84 9.49 8.00
CA HIS A 27 -5.98 8.56 7.29
C HIS A 27 -6.40 7.09 7.41
N ALA A 28 -7.38 6.79 8.25
CA ALA A 28 -7.91 5.46 8.44
C ALA A 28 -9.41 5.54 8.72
N GLN A 29 -10.19 4.74 8.00
CA GLN A 29 -11.63 4.69 8.15
C GLN A 29 -12.10 3.24 8.36
N PRO A 30 -13.06 3.02 9.28
CA PRO A 30 -13.70 1.72 9.41
C PRO A 30 -14.55 1.45 8.17
N VAL A 31 -14.54 0.22 7.66
CA VAL A 31 -15.31 -0.17 6.46
C VAL A 31 -16.31 -1.29 6.70
N GLY A 32 -16.18 -2.04 7.79
CA GLY A 32 -17.14 -3.04 8.22
C GLY A 32 -16.60 -3.88 9.37
N ILE A 33 -17.37 -4.88 9.76
CA ILE A 33 -17.04 -5.84 10.82
C ILE A 33 -16.99 -7.24 10.21
N SER A 34 -15.97 -8.02 10.57
CA SER A 34 -15.90 -9.44 10.20
C SER A 34 -16.86 -10.27 11.06
N SER A 35 -17.16 -11.49 10.62
CA SER A 35 -17.93 -12.47 11.41
C SER A 35 -17.33 -12.75 12.79
N ASP A 36 -16.02 -12.54 12.95
CA ASP A 36 -15.28 -12.75 14.20
C ASP A 36 -15.28 -11.50 15.10
N GLY A 37 -15.97 -10.44 14.70
CA GLY A 37 -16.06 -9.19 15.45
C GLY A 37 -14.87 -8.25 15.28
N GLU A 38 -14.02 -8.47 14.26
CA GLU A 38 -12.90 -7.57 13.97
C GLU A 38 -13.35 -6.38 13.11
N LEU A 39 -12.85 -5.19 13.45
CA LEU A 39 -13.07 -3.98 12.67
C LEU A 39 -12.13 -3.94 11.48
N GLY A 40 -12.71 -4.03 10.28
CA GLY A 40 -12.02 -3.79 9.03
C GLY A 40 -11.71 -2.32 8.87
N VAL A 41 -10.42 -1.98 8.72
CA VAL A 41 -9.96 -0.60 8.58
C VAL A 41 -9.22 -0.44 7.26
N LEU A 42 -9.67 0.51 6.44
CA LEU A 42 -8.96 0.94 5.25
C LEU A 42 -8.12 2.17 5.59
N CYS A 43 -6.84 2.14 5.23
CA CYS A 43 -5.94 3.28 5.41
C CYS A 43 -5.68 3.98 4.07
N SER A 44 -5.45 5.29 4.16
CA SER A 44 -5.14 6.15 3.01
C SER A 44 -3.85 5.74 2.30
N ASP A 45 -2.85 5.22 3.01
CA ASP A 45 -1.62 4.71 2.41
C ASP A 45 -0.95 3.59 3.25
N GLN A 46 0.20 3.11 2.76
CA GLN A 46 0.98 2.05 3.39
C GLN A 46 1.63 2.45 4.72
N ALA A 47 2.02 3.73 4.87
CA ALA A 47 2.63 4.21 6.11
C ALA A 47 1.58 4.15 7.23
N TRP A 48 0.39 4.68 6.97
CA TRP A 48 -0.74 4.60 7.89
C TRP A 48 -1.24 3.18 8.12
N SER A 49 -1.18 2.32 7.10
CA SER A 49 -1.47 0.89 7.28
C SER A 49 -0.52 0.24 8.28
N THR A 50 0.78 0.54 8.18
CA THR A 50 1.79 0.03 9.12
C THR A 50 1.55 0.60 10.51
N GLN A 51 1.34 1.92 10.61
CA GLN A 51 1.10 2.60 11.87
C GLN A 51 -0.16 2.05 12.57
N MET A 52 -1.25 1.83 11.84
CA MET A 52 -2.49 1.25 12.35
C MET A 52 -2.27 -0.15 12.91
N ARG A 53 -1.52 -1.02 12.20
CA ARG A 53 -1.20 -2.37 12.71
C ARG A 53 -0.43 -2.32 14.03
N LEU A 54 0.52 -1.39 14.15
CA LEU A 54 1.30 -1.22 15.39
C LEU A 54 0.44 -0.72 16.56
N MET A 55 -0.56 0.13 16.29
CA MET A 55 -1.42 0.68 17.33
C MET A 55 -2.74 -0.07 17.54
N ALA A 56 -2.98 -1.16 16.81
CA ALA A 56 -4.27 -1.85 16.75
C ALA A 56 -4.85 -2.15 18.13
N HIS A 57 -4.05 -2.72 19.03
CA HIS A 57 -4.47 -3.02 20.41
C HIS A 57 -4.96 -1.77 21.16
N ARG A 58 -4.16 -0.70 21.13
CA ARG A 58 -4.49 0.56 21.81
C ARG A 58 -5.75 1.21 21.25
N VAL A 59 -5.96 1.10 19.94
CA VAL A 59 -7.17 1.61 19.30
C VAL A 59 -8.38 0.78 19.74
N VAL A 60 -8.29 -0.56 19.77
CA VAL A 60 -9.37 -1.44 20.25
C VAL A 60 -9.74 -1.16 21.71
N GLU A 61 -8.76 -0.96 22.59
CA GLU A 61 -9.00 -0.62 24.00
C GLU A 61 -9.77 0.70 24.13
N ARG A 62 -9.31 1.74 23.42
CA ARG A 62 -9.97 3.06 23.45
C ARG A 62 -11.36 3.01 22.84
N LEU A 63 -11.51 2.28 21.74
CA LEU A 63 -12.78 2.01 21.13
C LEU A 63 -13.70 1.40 22.21
N ASN A 64 -13.40 0.21 22.70
CA ASN A 64 -14.30 -0.49 23.61
C ASN A 64 -14.57 0.28 24.92
N GLY A 65 -13.66 1.18 25.34
CA GLY A 65 -13.86 2.06 26.49
C GLY A 65 -14.76 3.29 26.23
N ALA A 66 -14.82 3.79 24.99
CA ALA A 66 -15.66 4.94 24.60
C ALA A 66 -16.98 4.53 23.92
N ARG A 67 -17.16 3.23 23.69
CA ARG A 67 -18.30 2.63 22.99
C ARG A 67 -19.60 2.77 23.81
N PRO A 68 -20.74 3.11 23.17
CA PRO A 68 -22.07 2.96 23.75
C PRO A 68 -22.40 1.52 24.18
N ASP A 69 -23.13 1.34 25.28
CA ASP A 69 -23.42 0.00 25.84
C ASP A 69 -24.27 -0.90 24.92
N ASP A 70 -25.05 -0.31 24.01
CA ASP A 70 -25.91 -0.99 23.05
C ASP A 70 -25.17 -1.53 21.82
N LEU A 71 -23.88 -1.19 21.65
CA LEU A 71 -23.07 -1.67 20.52
C LEU A 71 -22.24 -2.91 20.89
N PRO A 72 -21.92 -3.81 19.94
CA PRO A 72 -21.06 -4.97 20.18
C PRO A 72 -19.60 -4.57 20.40
N LYS A 73 -18.80 -5.44 21.04
CA LYS A 73 -17.38 -5.16 21.28
C LYS A 73 -16.62 -5.41 19.99
N VAL A 74 -15.61 -4.59 19.75
CA VAL A 74 -14.63 -4.85 18.70
C VAL A 74 -13.60 -5.82 19.25
N ALA A 75 -13.44 -6.99 18.63
CA ALA A 75 -12.49 -8.02 19.04
C ALA A 75 -11.05 -7.68 18.64
N GLY A 76 -10.88 -6.98 17.52
CA GLY A 76 -9.59 -6.68 16.92
C GLY A 76 -9.70 -5.66 15.78
N ILE A 77 -8.57 -5.27 15.21
CA ILE A 77 -8.51 -4.47 13.98
C ILE A 77 -7.82 -5.28 12.91
N THR A 78 -8.51 -5.44 11.78
CA THR A 78 -7.91 -5.95 10.56
C THR A 78 -7.69 -4.81 9.58
N VAL A 79 -6.43 -4.48 9.34
CA VAL A 79 -6.04 -3.46 8.36
C VAL A 79 -6.09 -4.06 6.95
N LEU A 80 -7.00 -3.54 6.15
CA LEU A 80 -7.22 -3.97 4.78
C LEU A 80 -6.09 -3.57 3.86
N LYS A 81 -5.94 -4.32 2.78
CA LYS A 81 -5.00 -3.97 1.72
C LYS A 81 -5.52 -2.74 0.96
N PRO A 82 -4.61 -1.87 0.48
CA PRO A 82 -5.00 -0.81 -0.45
C PRO A 82 -5.75 -1.37 -1.64
N ALA A 83 -6.69 -0.57 -2.19
CA ALA A 83 -7.52 -1.03 -3.29
C ALA A 83 -6.62 -1.45 -4.48
N PRO A 84 -6.93 -2.59 -5.12
CA PRO A 84 -6.20 -3.02 -6.30
C PRO A 84 -6.40 -2.01 -7.43
N VAL A 85 -5.49 -2.05 -8.40
CA VAL A 85 -5.63 -1.27 -9.63
C VAL A 85 -6.76 -1.86 -10.46
N PRO A 86 -7.71 -1.05 -10.97
CA PRO A 86 -8.75 -1.54 -11.88
C PRO A 86 -8.14 -2.17 -13.13
N GLU A 87 -8.71 -3.29 -13.58
CA GLU A 87 -8.22 -4.05 -14.74
C GLU A 87 -8.15 -3.17 -16.01
N GLU A 88 -9.15 -2.31 -16.22
CA GLU A 88 -9.17 -1.36 -17.33
C GLU A 88 -7.94 -0.43 -17.33
N LEU A 89 -7.50 0.02 -16.16
CA LEU A 89 -6.30 0.84 -16.05
C LEU A 89 -5.01 0.04 -16.31
N ILE A 90 -4.99 -1.25 -15.96
CA ILE A 90 -3.88 -2.15 -16.29
C ILE A 90 -3.77 -2.32 -17.81
N GLN A 91 -4.90 -2.55 -18.48
CA GLN A 91 -4.96 -2.73 -19.94
C GLN A 91 -4.54 -1.47 -20.70
N LEU A 92 -4.94 -0.29 -20.22
CA LEU A 92 -4.61 0.99 -20.84
C LEU A 92 -3.21 1.49 -20.49
N TRP A 93 -2.49 0.82 -19.58
CA TRP A 93 -1.27 1.36 -19.00
C TRP A 93 -0.22 1.76 -20.05
N SER A 94 0.00 0.90 -21.04
CA SER A 94 0.95 1.18 -22.13
C SER A 94 0.59 2.45 -22.92
N ASP A 95 -0.70 2.67 -23.18
CA ASP A 95 -1.19 3.85 -23.88
C ASP A 95 -1.11 5.13 -23.04
N LEU A 96 -1.10 4.98 -21.72
CA LEU A 96 -0.98 6.09 -20.77
C LEU A 96 0.47 6.55 -20.61
N VAL A 97 1.43 5.62 -20.43
CA VAL A 97 2.83 5.95 -20.10
C VAL A 97 3.81 5.85 -21.27
N GLY A 98 3.41 5.17 -22.35
CA GLY A 98 4.28 4.79 -23.46
C GLY A 98 4.92 3.42 -23.24
N SER A 99 5.12 2.66 -24.32
CA SER A 99 5.69 1.30 -24.27
C SER A 99 7.07 1.25 -23.62
N ASP A 100 7.88 2.30 -23.78
CA ASP A 100 9.21 2.43 -23.18
C ASP A 100 9.20 2.44 -21.64
N LEU A 101 8.11 2.93 -21.05
CA LEU A 101 7.89 2.93 -19.60
C LEU A 101 7.03 1.78 -19.11
N ALA A 102 6.11 1.27 -19.93
CA ALA A 102 5.12 0.27 -19.55
C ALA A 102 5.76 -1.02 -18.99
N ASP A 103 6.89 -1.43 -19.57
CA ASP A 103 7.63 -2.63 -19.14
C ASP A 103 8.45 -2.41 -17.87
N ARG A 104 8.76 -1.15 -17.54
CA ARG A 104 9.72 -0.76 -16.51
C ARG A 104 9.06 -0.15 -15.27
N VAL A 105 7.82 0.29 -15.41
CA VAL A 105 7.00 0.82 -14.33
C VAL A 105 5.62 0.23 -14.44
N ARG A 106 5.11 -0.34 -13.35
CA ARG A 106 3.77 -0.93 -13.30
C ARG A 106 2.89 -0.28 -12.24
N PRO A 107 1.58 -0.15 -12.49
CA PRO A 107 0.64 0.28 -11.48
C PRO A 107 0.51 -0.83 -10.42
N ARG A 108 0.44 -0.46 -9.14
CA ARG A 108 0.48 -1.44 -8.04
C ARG A 108 -0.77 -1.46 -7.18
N SER A 109 -1.23 -0.28 -6.77
CA SER A 109 -2.42 -0.13 -5.92
C SER A 109 -2.90 1.32 -5.97
N LEU A 110 -4.11 1.53 -5.45
CA LEU A 110 -4.65 2.86 -5.22
C LEU A 110 -4.48 3.26 -3.75
N SER A 111 -4.09 4.50 -3.52
CA SER A 111 -3.97 5.19 -2.23
C SER A 111 -4.78 6.48 -2.25
N ASP A 112 -4.78 7.21 -1.14
CA ASP A 112 -5.51 8.47 -0.96
C ASP A 112 -6.98 8.33 -1.36
N TRP A 113 -7.64 7.28 -0.86
CA TRP A 113 -9.05 6.98 -1.15
C TRP A 113 -9.35 6.78 -2.65
N GLY A 114 -8.39 6.24 -3.40
CA GLY A 114 -8.53 6.06 -4.85
C GLY A 114 -8.07 7.24 -5.69
N ARG A 115 -7.60 8.32 -5.06
CA ARG A 115 -7.16 9.55 -5.72
C ARG A 115 -5.70 9.54 -6.16
N GLU A 116 -4.94 8.56 -5.69
CA GLU A 116 -3.53 8.43 -6.00
C GLU A 116 -3.23 7.02 -6.49
N LEU A 117 -2.52 6.90 -7.61
CA LEU A 117 -2.04 5.63 -8.14
C LEU A 117 -0.60 5.41 -7.68
N ALA A 118 -0.38 4.38 -6.89
CA ALA A 118 0.95 3.92 -6.52
C ALA A 118 1.54 3.07 -7.66
N THR A 119 2.78 3.38 -8.02
CA THR A 119 3.52 2.67 -9.06
C THR A 119 4.75 1.99 -8.47
N GLU A 120 5.25 0.98 -9.16
CA GLU A 120 6.51 0.30 -8.84
C GLU A 120 7.41 0.36 -10.05
N ALA A 121 8.62 0.89 -9.87
CA ALA A 121 9.60 1.03 -10.93
C ALA A 121 10.72 0.02 -10.75
N GLU A 122 11.21 -0.52 -11.87
CA GLU A 122 12.39 -1.36 -11.95
C GLU A 122 13.64 -0.64 -11.43
N CYS A 123 13.81 0.64 -11.79
CA CYS A 123 15.01 1.42 -11.48
C CYS A 123 14.70 2.91 -11.32
N ALA A 124 15.67 3.66 -10.76
CA ALA A 124 15.54 5.09 -10.52
C ALA A 124 15.31 5.89 -11.80
N HIS A 125 15.97 5.52 -12.91
CA HIS A 125 15.78 6.18 -14.19
C HIS A 125 14.34 6.08 -14.69
N ALA A 126 13.72 4.89 -14.63
CA ALA A 126 12.33 4.70 -15.04
C ALA A 126 11.35 5.47 -14.14
N ARG A 127 11.60 5.50 -12.82
CA ARG A 127 10.85 6.32 -11.85
C ARG A 127 10.93 7.81 -12.20
N ASP A 128 12.13 8.31 -12.46
CA ASP A 128 12.35 9.73 -12.72
C ASP A 128 11.74 10.15 -14.07
N LEU A 129 11.81 9.27 -15.07
CA LEU A 129 11.13 9.47 -16.36
C LEU A 129 9.60 9.47 -16.20
N LEU A 130 9.02 8.59 -15.38
CA LEU A 130 7.59 8.65 -15.04
C LEU A 130 7.24 9.96 -14.33
N ALA A 131 8.08 10.42 -13.39
CA ALA A 131 7.85 11.68 -12.68
C ALA A 131 7.81 12.87 -13.66
N GLN A 132 8.71 12.91 -14.64
CA GLN A 132 8.71 13.93 -15.70
C GLN A 132 7.45 13.88 -16.58
N ARG A 133 6.95 12.68 -16.90
CA ARG A 133 5.75 12.49 -17.74
C ARG A 133 4.42 12.56 -16.98
N THR A 134 4.44 12.65 -15.65
CA THR A 134 3.24 12.57 -14.80
C THR A 134 2.11 13.52 -15.24
N PRO A 135 2.35 14.80 -15.60
CA PRO A 135 1.28 15.68 -16.07
C PRO A 135 0.57 15.16 -17.33
N PHE A 136 1.34 14.61 -18.27
CA PHE A 136 0.81 14.03 -19.51
C PHE A 136 0.02 12.75 -19.24
N VAL A 137 0.57 11.86 -18.40
CA VAL A 137 -0.07 10.60 -18.01
C VAL A 137 -1.41 10.88 -17.34
N LEU A 138 -1.47 11.83 -16.40
CA LEU A 138 -2.70 12.21 -15.72
C LEU A 138 -3.72 12.87 -16.65
N ALA A 139 -3.27 13.70 -17.61
CA ALA A 139 -4.17 14.28 -18.61
C ALA A 139 -4.79 13.19 -19.50
N ARG A 140 -3.98 12.22 -19.93
CA ARG A 140 -4.44 11.11 -20.76
C ARG A 140 -5.34 10.15 -19.99
N LEU A 141 -5.01 9.84 -18.73
CA LEU A 141 -5.87 9.06 -17.83
C LEU A 141 -7.26 9.68 -17.71
N ARG A 142 -7.36 11.00 -17.51
CA ARG A 142 -8.66 11.69 -17.43
C ARG A 142 -9.43 11.66 -18.74
N ALA A 143 -8.72 11.70 -19.87
CA ALA A 143 -9.35 11.63 -21.19
C ALA A 143 -9.87 10.21 -21.51
N THR A 144 -9.11 9.18 -21.14
CA THR A 144 -9.46 7.78 -21.44
C THR A 144 -10.40 7.17 -20.40
N LEU A 145 -10.26 7.56 -19.13
CA LEU A 145 -11.04 7.05 -17.98
C LEU A 145 -11.70 8.23 -17.23
N PRO A 146 -12.76 8.85 -17.79
CA PRO A 146 -13.39 10.03 -17.20
C PRO A 146 -14.05 9.74 -15.83
N GLY A 147 -14.39 8.48 -15.52
CA GLY A 147 -14.90 8.08 -14.21
C GLY A 147 -13.83 7.88 -13.14
N SER A 148 -12.55 8.03 -13.48
CA SER A 148 -11.45 7.83 -12.53
C SER A 148 -11.28 9.02 -11.58
N SER A 149 -11.19 8.73 -10.29
CA SER A 149 -10.86 9.73 -9.25
C SER A 149 -9.36 10.00 -9.12
N ILE A 150 -8.51 9.32 -9.90
CA ILE A 150 -7.05 9.41 -9.80
C ILE A 150 -6.59 10.79 -10.29
N VAL A 151 -5.94 11.54 -9.41
CA VAL A 151 -5.44 12.89 -9.67
C VAL A 151 -3.93 13.02 -9.48
N ARG A 152 -3.27 12.00 -8.91
CA ARG A 152 -1.83 11.99 -8.65
C ARG A 152 -1.24 10.61 -8.93
N LEU A 153 0.05 10.60 -9.25
CA LEU A 153 0.88 9.40 -9.26
C LEU A 153 1.86 9.49 -8.10
N ARG A 154 1.95 8.45 -7.27
CA ARG A 154 2.99 8.37 -6.24
C ARG A 154 4.29 7.90 -6.90
N THR A 155 5.38 8.62 -6.62
CA THR A 155 6.72 8.27 -7.08
C THR A 155 7.05 6.84 -6.68
N SER A 156 7.44 6.05 -7.68
CA SER A 156 7.49 4.61 -7.57
C SER A 156 8.45 4.12 -6.48
N HIS A 157 8.03 3.10 -5.74
CA HIS A 157 8.97 2.33 -4.93
C HIS A 157 9.89 1.58 -5.89
N LEU A 158 11.19 1.51 -5.58
CA LEU A 158 12.11 0.66 -6.34
C LEU A 158 11.79 -0.79 -5.99
N ARG A 159 11.65 -1.63 -7.02
CA ARG A 159 11.45 -3.07 -6.84
C ARG A 159 12.57 -3.62 -5.95
N SER A 160 12.20 -4.35 -4.90
CA SER A 160 13.19 -4.98 -4.02
C SER A 160 14.06 -5.94 -4.83
N VAL A 161 15.34 -5.63 -4.96
CA VAL A 161 16.33 -6.57 -5.51
C VAL A 161 16.60 -7.60 -4.42
N GLY A 162 16.15 -8.84 -4.63
CA GLY A 162 16.56 -9.95 -3.79
C GLY A 162 18.06 -10.17 -3.97
N VAL A 163 18.86 -9.68 -3.04
CA VAL A 163 20.30 -10.00 -3.00
C VAL A 163 20.41 -11.43 -2.50
N LEU A 164 20.54 -12.37 -3.43
CA LEU A 164 21.06 -13.70 -3.12
C LEU A 164 22.53 -13.51 -2.72
N ILE A 165 22.82 -13.56 -1.42
CA ILE A 165 24.19 -13.72 -0.94
C ILE A 165 24.60 -15.14 -1.31
N ALA A 166 25.21 -15.32 -2.48
CA ALA A 166 26.03 -16.49 -2.73
C ALA A 166 27.26 -16.36 -1.84
N SER A 167 27.31 -17.11 -0.74
CA SER A 167 28.55 -17.34 -0.02
C SER A 167 29.57 -17.90 -1.02
N SER A 168 30.58 -17.10 -1.37
CA SER A 168 31.70 -17.53 -2.21
C SER A 168 32.28 -18.85 -1.71
N PRO A 169 32.64 -19.79 -2.60
CA PRO A 169 33.38 -20.97 -2.20
C PRO A 169 34.78 -20.57 -1.71
N GLU A 170 35.22 -21.26 -0.67
CA GLU A 170 36.48 -21.07 0.02
C GLU A 170 37.65 -21.07 -0.97
N PHE A 171 38.41 -19.97 -1.01
CA PHE A 171 39.69 -19.89 -1.71
C PHE A 171 40.70 -20.74 -0.94
N SER A 172 40.71 -22.06 -1.18
CA SER A 172 41.80 -22.93 -0.74
C SER A 172 42.96 -22.75 -1.71
N ASP A 173 43.90 -21.89 -1.35
CA ASP A 173 45.16 -21.77 -2.07
C ASP A 173 46.32 -22.10 -1.12
N ARG A 174 46.60 -23.41 -1.03
CA ARG A 174 47.87 -23.90 -0.49
C ARG A 174 48.24 -25.26 -1.11
N ALA A 175 48.74 -25.19 -2.33
CA ALA A 175 49.69 -26.17 -2.89
C ALA A 175 50.75 -25.36 -3.66
N ALA A 176 51.92 -25.15 -3.06
CA ALA A 176 53.14 -25.92 -3.32
C ALA A 176 53.99 -25.32 -4.46
N VAL A 177 55.14 -24.74 -4.12
CA VAL A 177 56.32 -24.70 -5.00
C VAL A 177 57.54 -25.04 -4.15
N GLU A 178 58.09 -26.22 -4.42
CA GLU A 178 59.41 -26.66 -4.00
C GLU A 178 60.50 -25.93 -4.81
N GLY A 179 61.62 -25.60 -4.15
CA GLY A 179 62.98 -25.70 -4.70
C GLY A 179 63.56 -24.55 -5.53
N ALA A 180 64.57 -23.84 -4.98
CA ALA A 180 65.91 -23.66 -5.58
C ALA A 180 66.82 -22.80 -4.66
N SER A 181 68.04 -23.29 -4.43
CA SER A 181 69.13 -22.72 -3.59
C SER A 181 69.77 -21.44 -4.16
N PRO A 182 70.79 -20.89 -3.46
CA PRO A 182 72.18 -21.22 -3.83
C PRO A 182 72.98 -21.97 -2.75
#